data_AF-A0A6G2JKS1-F1
#
_entry.id   AF-A0A6G2JKS1-F1
#
_cell.length_a   1.000
_cell.length_b   1.000
_cell.length_c   1.000
_cell.angle_alpha   90.00
_cell.angle_beta   90.00
_cell.angle_gamma   90.00
#
_symmetry.space_group_name_H-M   'P 1'
#
loop_
_entity.id
_entity.type
_entity.pdbx_description
1 polymer ?
#
loop_
_entity_poly.entity_id
_entity_poly.type
_entity_poly.pdbx_seq_one_letter_code
_entity_poly.pdbx_strand_id
1 'polypeptide(L)'
;MTDIDKLREDVAYVRAATDRSDNVPFRSVYMLWAVIILISIPLREFVDDKSWIGWYWWVAVPVGFLLSMWLGSRTSARIGQADRERGMRWVKHWLAYVVACLLGGLLVAGGKLTDSGIGALSVLLLALSYFHAGLHLDRRLVPVGILIGICFPIILYLPDYGSTASGIVIAAALFVVALYGGGKSDATD
;
A
#
# COMPACT_ATOMS: atom_id res chain seq x y z
N MET A 1 21.94 -44.49 1.40
CA MET A 1 21.05 -43.35 1.72
C MET A 1 20.30 -43.70 2.99
N THR A 2 20.65 -43.03 4.07
CA THR A 2 20.05 -43.23 5.40
C THR A 2 18.71 -42.50 5.50
N ASP A 3 17.80 -43.03 6.32
CA ASP A 3 16.46 -42.45 6.58
C ASP A 3 16.52 -40.97 7.00
N ILE A 4 17.60 -40.58 7.68
CA ILE A 4 17.89 -39.20 8.10
C ILE A 4 18.11 -38.25 6.91
N ASP A 5 18.73 -38.72 5.81
CA ASP A 5 18.98 -37.87 4.65
C ASP A 5 17.67 -37.56 3.92
N LYS A 6 16.77 -38.54 3.82
CA LYS A 6 15.42 -38.34 3.28
C LYS A 6 14.60 -37.38 4.14
N LEU A 7 14.61 -37.53 5.45
CA LEU A 7 13.90 -36.60 6.35
C LEU A 7 14.41 -35.16 6.22
N ARG A 8 15.72 -34.96 6.06
CA ARG A 8 16.29 -33.62 5.82
C ARG A 8 15.83 -33.05 4.48
N GLU A 9 15.81 -33.86 3.43
CA GLU A 9 15.34 -33.45 2.11
C GLU A 9 13.84 -33.11 2.11
N ASP A 10 13.02 -33.91 2.78
CA ASP A 10 11.58 -33.68 2.94
C ASP A 10 11.31 -32.39 3.73
N VAL A 11 12.03 -32.15 4.82
CA VAL A 11 11.90 -30.90 5.60
C VAL A 11 12.34 -29.69 4.78
N ALA A 12 13.45 -29.82 4.02
CA ALA A 12 13.90 -28.75 3.13
C ALA A 12 12.88 -28.47 2.01
N TYR A 13 12.28 -29.52 1.44
CA TYR A 13 11.24 -29.41 0.44
C TYR A 13 9.97 -28.74 0.99
N VAL A 14 9.49 -29.17 2.17
CA VAL A 14 8.32 -28.56 2.83
C VAL A 14 8.60 -27.10 3.18
N ARG A 15 9.80 -26.78 3.66
CA ARG A 15 10.20 -25.39 3.94
C ARG A 15 10.21 -24.55 2.67
N ALA A 16 10.84 -25.02 1.59
CA ALA A 16 10.89 -24.31 0.32
C ALA A 16 9.48 -24.14 -0.30
N ALA A 17 8.62 -25.15 -0.19
CA ALA A 17 7.23 -25.08 -0.63
C ALA A 17 6.42 -24.05 0.18
N THR A 18 6.64 -23.99 1.50
CA THR A 18 6.02 -23.01 2.41
C THR A 18 6.50 -21.60 2.09
N ASP A 19 7.81 -21.38 1.97
CA ASP A 19 8.42 -20.10 1.63
C ASP A 19 7.95 -19.58 0.26
N ARG A 20 7.76 -20.49 -0.71
CA ARG A 20 7.24 -20.13 -2.04
C ARG A 20 5.77 -19.74 -2.02
N SER A 21 4.97 -20.38 -1.15
CA SER A 21 3.56 -20.03 -0.96
C SER A 21 3.35 -18.69 -0.24
N ASP A 22 4.24 -18.30 0.67
CA ASP A 22 4.14 -17.05 1.43
C ASP A 22 4.39 -15.78 0.61
N ASN A 23 4.96 -15.94 -0.59
CA ASN A 23 5.43 -14.87 -1.46
C ASN A 23 4.45 -14.48 -2.59
N VAL A 24 3.23 -15.02 -2.60
CA VAL A 24 2.22 -14.68 -3.62
C VAL A 24 1.77 -13.23 -3.44
N PRO A 25 2.04 -12.33 -4.41
CA PRO A 25 1.63 -10.93 -4.29
C PRO A 25 0.12 -10.75 -4.41
N PHE A 26 -0.44 -9.87 -3.59
CA PHE A 26 -1.83 -9.41 -3.69
C PHE A 26 -1.97 -8.35 -4.81
N ARG A 27 -1.70 -8.75 -6.06
CA ARG A 27 -1.67 -7.86 -7.25
C ARG A 27 -2.94 -7.02 -7.40
N SER A 28 -4.10 -7.62 -7.12
CA SER A 28 -5.41 -6.98 -7.23
C SER A 28 -5.58 -5.81 -6.25
N VAL A 29 -5.01 -5.91 -5.04
CA VAL A 29 -5.05 -4.83 -4.04
C VAL A 29 -4.20 -3.64 -4.51
N TYR A 30 -3.00 -3.92 -5.02
CA TYR A 30 -2.14 -2.86 -5.57
C TYR A 30 -2.75 -2.17 -6.79
N MET A 31 -3.39 -2.93 -7.70
CA MET A 31 -4.11 -2.35 -8.84
C MET A 31 -5.31 -1.51 -8.41
N LEU A 32 -6.09 -1.97 -7.43
CA LEU A 32 -7.22 -1.21 -6.88
C LEU A 32 -6.76 0.18 -6.39
N TRP A 33 -5.72 0.22 -5.57
CA TRP A 33 -5.22 1.48 -5.03
C TRP A 33 -4.52 2.35 -6.08
N ALA A 34 -3.83 1.74 -7.06
CA ALA A 34 -3.28 2.48 -8.19
C ALA A 34 -4.36 3.25 -8.95
N VAL A 35 -5.51 2.60 -9.23
CA VAL A 35 -6.63 3.24 -9.95
C VAL A 35 -7.30 4.32 -9.09
N ILE A 36 -7.57 4.05 -7.82
CA ILE A 36 -8.14 5.04 -6.89
C ILE A 36 -7.25 6.29 -6.83
N ILE A 37 -5.95 6.11 -6.63
CA ILE A 37 -5.00 7.22 -6.52
C ILE A 37 -4.87 7.98 -7.85
N LEU A 38 -4.76 7.28 -8.97
CA LEU A 38 -4.65 7.87 -10.30
C LEU A 38 -5.88 8.69 -10.69
N ILE A 39 -7.08 8.32 -10.22
CA ILE A 39 -8.28 9.11 -10.47
C ILE A 39 -8.29 10.32 -9.53
N SER A 40 -8.08 10.08 -8.23
CA SER A 40 -8.30 11.09 -7.20
C SER A 40 -7.31 12.27 -7.22
N ILE A 41 -6.03 11.99 -7.39
CA ILE A 41 -4.98 13.00 -7.19
C ILE A 41 -4.85 13.93 -8.41
N PRO A 42 -4.80 13.43 -9.66
CA PRO A 42 -4.84 14.28 -10.85
C PRO A 42 -6.12 15.11 -10.96
N LEU A 43 -7.30 14.54 -10.66
CA LEU A 43 -8.55 15.31 -10.77
C LEU A 43 -8.57 16.56 -9.88
N ARG A 44 -7.78 16.60 -8.79
CA ARG A 44 -7.71 17.76 -7.89
C ARG A 44 -7.23 19.04 -8.58
N GLU A 45 -6.39 18.92 -9.59
CA GLU A 45 -5.83 20.07 -10.33
C GLU A 45 -6.72 20.50 -11.50
N PHE A 46 -7.58 19.63 -12.02
CA PHE A 46 -8.41 19.89 -13.20
C PHE A 46 -9.86 20.28 -12.90
N VAL A 47 -10.31 20.16 -11.65
CA VAL A 47 -11.68 20.51 -11.25
C VAL A 47 -11.66 21.76 -10.37
N ASP A 48 -12.35 22.81 -10.83
CA ASP A 48 -12.44 24.10 -10.12
C ASP A 48 -13.15 23.98 -8.77
N ASP A 49 -14.22 23.19 -8.72
CA ASP A 49 -14.89 22.85 -7.47
C ASP A 49 -14.12 21.74 -6.74
N LYS A 50 -13.53 22.06 -5.59
CA LYS A 50 -12.75 21.12 -4.77
C LYS A 50 -13.57 20.47 -3.66
N SER A 51 -14.85 20.83 -3.51
CA SER A 51 -15.72 20.35 -2.42
C SER A 51 -15.97 18.84 -2.48
N TRP A 52 -15.95 18.25 -3.69
CA TRP A 52 -16.16 16.80 -3.89
C TRP A 52 -14.98 15.94 -3.42
N ILE A 53 -13.76 16.50 -3.31
CA ILE A 53 -12.55 15.72 -2.98
C ILE A 53 -12.66 15.09 -1.59
N GLY A 54 -13.19 15.85 -0.62
CA GLY A 54 -13.44 15.33 0.72
C GLY A 54 -14.41 14.14 0.67
N TRP A 55 -15.54 14.28 -0.02
CA TRP A 55 -16.53 13.22 -0.18
C TRP A 55 -15.98 12.00 -0.91
N TYR A 56 -15.18 12.22 -1.94
CA TYR A 56 -14.50 11.15 -2.66
C TYR A 56 -13.67 10.29 -1.70
N TRP A 57 -12.79 10.90 -0.88
CA TRP A 57 -11.95 10.13 0.03
C TRP A 57 -12.74 9.49 1.17
N TRP A 58 -13.81 10.14 1.65
CA TRP A 58 -14.72 9.57 2.63
C TRP A 58 -15.41 8.28 2.15
N VAL A 59 -15.65 8.13 0.84
CA VAL A 59 -16.23 6.92 0.25
C VAL A 59 -15.14 5.95 -0.21
N ALA A 60 -14.12 6.46 -0.90
CA ALA A 60 -13.06 5.65 -1.51
C ALA A 60 -12.22 4.92 -0.46
N VAL A 61 -11.95 5.51 0.72
CA VAL A 61 -11.17 4.84 1.77
C VAL A 61 -11.92 3.63 2.35
N PRO A 62 -13.16 3.74 2.85
CA PRO A 62 -13.91 2.57 3.34
C PRO A 62 -14.14 1.51 2.26
N VAL A 63 -14.54 1.93 1.05
CA VAL A 63 -14.79 1.00 -0.06
C VAL A 63 -13.49 0.30 -0.48
N GLY A 64 -12.40 1.06 -0.64
CA GLY A 64 -11.09 0.52 -0.98
C GLY A 64 -10.58 -0.45 0.09
N PHE A 65 -10.80 -0.15 1.36
CA PHE A 65 -10.44 -1.03 2.48
C PHE A 65 -11.24 -2.33 2.48
N LEU A 66 -12.58 -2.25 2.35
CA LEU A 66 -13.46 -3.43 2.28
C LEU A 66 -13.12 -4.31 1.07
N LEU A 67 -12.92 -3.70 -0.11
CA LEU A 67 -12.50 -4.41 -1.31
C LEU A 67 -11.13 -5.04 -1.15
N SER A 68 -10.18 -4.37 -0.49
CA SER A 68 -8.86 -4.92 -0.19
C SER A 68 -8.96 -6.17 0.70
N MET A 69 -9.80 -6.12 1.75
CA MET A 69 -10.05 -7.28 2.60
C MET A 69 -10.68 -8.44 1.83
N TRP A 70 -11.69 -8.18 1.00
CA TRP A 70 -12.35 -9.20 0.19
C TRP A 70 -11.44 -9.81 -0.88
N LEU A 71 -10.65 -8.98 -1.58
CA LEU A 71 -9.65 -9.43 -2.56
C LEU A 71 -8.53 -10.23 -1.89
N GLY A 72 -8.08 -9.78 -0.72
CA GLY A 72 -7.12 -10.48 0.13
C GLY A 72 -7.65 -11.85 0.52
N SER A 73 -8.84 -11.93 1.13
CA SER A 73 -9.44 -13.19 1.57
C SER A 73 -9.69 -14.15 0.41
N ARG A 74 -10.14 -13.66 -0.75
CA ARG A 74 -10.34 -14.47 -1.96
C ARG A 74 -9.02 -15.02 -2.50
N THR A 75 -7.96 -14.21 -2.48
CA THR A 75 -6.62 -14.64 -2.94
C THR A 75 -6.04 -15.66 -1.97
N SER A 76 -6.09 -15.40 -0.67
CA SER A 76 -5.71 -16.31 0.42
C SER A 76 -6.44 -17.65 0.33
N ALA A 77 -7.74 -17.65 0.08
CA ALA A 77 -8.52 -18.89 -0.09
C ALA A 77 -8.08 -19.70 -1.32
N ARG A 78 -7.74 -19.04 -2.43
CA ARG A 78 -7.28 -19.71 -3.67
C ARG A 78 -5.91 -20.36 -3.52
N ILE A 79 -5.04 -19.78 -2.69
CA ILE A 79 -3.69 -20.32 -2.43
C ILE A 79 -3.65 -21.28 -1.24
N GLY A 80 -4.79 -21.55 -0.59
CA GLY A 80 -4.88 -22.42 0.57
C GLY A 80 -4.22 -21.86 1.84
N GLN A 81 -3.83 -20.58 1.85
CA GLN A 81 -3.18 -19.93 2.98
C GLN A 81 -4.15 -19.00 3.68
N ALA A 82 -4.76 -19.47 4.77
CA ALA A 82 -5.60 -18.66 5.64
C ALA A 82 -4.86 -18.33 6.95
N ASP A 83 -3.84 -17.48 6.88
CA ASP A 83 -3.19 -16.94 8.09
C ASP A 83 -3.93 -15.69 8.60
N ARG A 84 -4.81 -15.90 9.58
CA ARG A 84 -5.57 -14.84 10.24
C ARG A 84 -4.67 -13.83 10.95
N GLU A 85 -3.54 -14.27 11.50
CA GLU A 85 -2.62 -13.40 12.23
C GLU A 85 -1.93 -12.43 11.27
N ARG A 86 -1.44 -12.92 10.13
CA ARG A 86 -0.89 -12.08 9.07
C ARG A 86 -1.92 -11.07 8.56
N GLY A 87 -3.16 -11.49 8.31
CA GLY A 87 -4.23 -10.56 7.92
C GLY A 87 -4.49 -9.47 8.96
N MET A 88 -4.49 -9.83 10.24
CA MET A 88 -4.69 -8.88 11.34
C MET A 88 -3.53 -7.87 11.45
N ARG A 89 -2.28 -8.28 11.17
CA ARG A 89 -1.14 -7.36 11.11
C ARG A 89 -1.33 -6.29 10.03
N TRP A 90 -1.77 -6.68 8.84
CA TRP A 90 -2.12 -5.75 7.76
C TRP A 90 -3.24 -4.78 8.15
N VAL A 91 -4.32 -5.30 8.75
CA VAL A 91 -5.45 -4.47 9.21
C VAL A 91 -5.00 -3.44 10.25
N LYS A 92 -4.27 -3.87 11.28
CA LYS A 92 -3.77 -2.97 12.34
C LYS A 92 -2.85 -1.89 11.76
N HIS A 93 -1.97 -2.27 10.84
CA HIS A 93 -1.04 -1.36 10.19
C HIS A 93 -1.76 -0.25 9.42
N TRP A 94 -2.73 -0.60 8.58
CA TRP A 94 -3.50 0.39 7.82
C TRP A 94 -4.47 1.18 8.69
N LEU A 95 -5.01 0.57 9.75
CA LEU A 95 -5.85 1.28 10.71
C LEU A 95 -5.06 2.39 11.42
N ALA A 96 -3.80 2.16 11.77
CA ALA A 96 -2.94 3.19 12.36
C ALA A 96 -2.79 4.41 11.43
N TYR A 97 -2.60 4.18 10.12
CA TYR A 97 -2.57 5.25 9.12
C TYR A 97 -3.90 6.03 9.06
N VAL A 98 -5.04 5.32 9.00
CA VAL A 98 -6.37 5.96 8.97
C VAL A 98 -6.59 6.81 10.22
N VAL A 99 -6.26 6.29 11.40
CA VAL A 99 -6.36 7.05 12.66
C VAL A 99 -5.47 8.31 12.62
N ALA A 100 -4.24 8.20 12.12
CA ALA A 100 -3.35 9.35 11.99
C ALA A 100 -3.92 10.44 11.06
N CYS A 101 -4.53 10.04 9.93
CA CYS A 101 -5.21 10.97 9.03
C CYS A 101 -6.43 11.64 9.68
N LEU A 102 -7.24 10.89 10.44
CA LEU A 102 -8.38 11.45 11.18
C LEU A 102 -7.92 12.48 12.23
N LEU A 103 -6.85 12.18 12.97
CA LEU A 103 -6.26 13.11 13.92
C LEU A 103 -5.73 14.37 13.21
N GLY A 104 -5.12 14.22 12.03
CA GLY A 104 -4.75 15.35 11.17
C GLY A 104 -5.95 16.20 10.76
N GLY A 105 -7.08 15.57 10.43
CA GLY A 105 -8.34 16.27 10.13
C GLY A 105 -8.86 17.09 11.32
N LEU A 106 -8.70 16.59 12.56
CA LEU A 106 -9.05 17.36 13.76
C LEU A 106 -8.16 18.61 13.92
N LEU A 107 -6.89 18.56 13.52
CA LEU A 107 -6.02 19.74 13.52
C LEU A 107 -6.49 20.80 12.52
N VAL A 108 -7.02 20.39 11.36
CA VAL A 108 -7.65 21.30 10.39
C VAL A 108 -8.91 21.93 10.98
N ALA A 109 -9.80 21.12 11.55
CA ALA A 109 -11.02 21.60 12.18
C ALA A 109 -10.75 22.58 13.35
N GLY A 110 -9.64 22.39 14.07
CA GLY A 110 -9.17 23.28 15.13
C GLY A 110 -8.38 24.50 14.66
N GLY A 111 -8.24 24.73 13.34
CA GLY A 111 -7.49 25.83 12.75
C GLY A 111 -5.98 25.77 13.00
N LYS A 112 -5.44 24.60 13.36
CA LYS A 112 -4.00 24.39 13.60
C LYS A 112 -3.25 23.93 12.35
N LEU A 113 -3.97 23.49 11.33
CA LEU A 113 -3.42 23.04 10.05
C LEU A 113 -4.30 23.56 8.90
N THR A 114 -3.67 23.93 7.79
CA THR A 114 -4.39 24.35 6.58
C THR A 114 -4.84 23.13 5.76
N ASP A 115 -5.82 23.34 4.86
CA ASP A 115 -6.28 22.30 3.93
C ASP A 115 -5.15 21.79 3.00
N SER A 116 -4.19 22.65 2.67
CA SER A 116 -2.99 22.24 1.93
C SER A 116 -2.03 21.44 2.82
N GLY A 117 -1.89 21.85 4.09
CA GLY A 117 -1.03 21.19 5.07
C GLY A 117 -1.46 19.75 5.36
N ILE A 118 -2.76 19.48 5.42
CA ILE A 118 -3.25 18.10 5.61
C ILE A 118 -2.95 17.21 4.41
N GLY A 119 -3.01 17.73 3.18
CA GLY A 119 -2.63 16.96 1.98
C GLY A 119 -1.16 16.51 2.00
N ALA A 120 -0.25 17.44 2.32
CA ALA A 120 1.16 17.12 2.46
C ALA A 120 1.42 16.16 3.62
N LEU A 121 0.77 16.37 4.77
CA LEU A 121 0.85 15.47 5.92
C LEU A 121 0.36 14.06 5.58
N SER A 122 -0.76 13.92 4.88
CA SER A 122 -1.28 12.61 4.45
C SER A 122 -0.31 11.87 3.55
N VAL A 123 0.36 12.55 2.61
CA VAL A 123 1.37 11.92 1.74
C VAL A 123 2.60 11.47 2.53
N LEU A 124 3.06 12.28 3.50
CA LEU A 124 4.14 11.88 4.41
C LEU A 124 3.76 10.66 5.25
N LEU A 125 2.57 10.66 5.85
CA LEU A 125 2.06 9.53 6.62
C LEU A 125 1.90 8.28 5.74
N LEU A 126 1.47 8.45 4.49
CA LEU A 126 1.37 7.36 3.52
C LEU A 126 2.75 6.78 3.20
N ALA A 127 3.75 7.63 2.94
CA ALA A 127 5.13 7.21 2.70
C ALA A 127 5.68 6.38 3.86
N LEU A 128 5.54 6.87 5.09
CA LEU A 128 5.98 6.17 6.30
C LEU A 128 5.23 4.86 6.49
N SER A 129 3.93 4.85 6.22
CA SER A 129 3.10 3.64 6.33
C SER A 129 3.55 2.58 5.32
N TYR A 130 3.79 2.93 4.06
CA TYR A 130 4.31 1.99 3.07
C TYR A 130 5.73 1.52 3.41
N PHE A 131 6.59 2.41 3.90
CA PHE A 131 7.95 2.05 4.32
C PHE A 131 7.95 1.07 5.50
N HIS A 132 7.16 1.33 6.55
CA HIS A 132 7.02 0.41 7.69
C HIS A 132 6.35 -0.91 7.30
N ALA A 133 5.34 -0.89 6.43
CA ALA A 133 4.80 -2.13 5.86
C ALA A 133 5.90 -2.90 5.10
N GLY A 134 6.79 -2.17 4.43
CA GLY A 134 8.02 -2.67 3.83
C GLY A 134 8.90 -3.45 4.81
N LEU A 135 9.15 -2.86 5.99
CA LEU A 135 10.03 -3.45 7.00
C LEU A 135 9.42 -4.65 7.74
N HIS A 136 8.10 -4.66 7.93
CA HIS A 136 7.45 -5.61 8.83
C HIS A 136 6.49 -6.62 8.16
N LEU A 137 6.00 -6.33 6.95
CA LEU A 137 4.94 -7.12 6.28
C LEU A 137 5.36 -7.65 4.91
N ASP A 138 5.83 -6.78 4.01
CA ASP A 138 6.25 -7.13 2.66
C ASP A 138 7.34 -6.18 2.17
N ARG A 139 8.58 -6.69 2.06
CA ARG A 139 9.78 -5.92 1.67
C ARG A 139 9.65 -5.20 0.32
N ARG A 140 8.75 -5.65 -0.55
CA ARG A 140 8.45 -5.00 -1.84
C ARG A 140 7.87 -3.59 -1.67
N LEU A 141 7.32 -3.26 -0.50
CA LEU A 141 6.77 -1.94 -0.21
C LEU A 141 7.80 -0.91 0.24
N VAL A 142 9.03 -1.31 0.60
CA VAL A 142 10.11 -0.38 0.94
C VAL A 142 10.37 0.63 -0.18
N PRO A 143 10.65 0.22 -1.45
CA PRO A 143 10.87 1.17 -2.53
C PRO A 143 9.63 2.03 -2.82
N VAL A 144 8.42 1.49 -2.63
CA VAL A 144 7.18 2.27 -2.76
C VAL A 144 7.14 3.37 -1.71
N GLY A 145 7.40 3.06 -0.44
CA GLY A 145 7.43 4.05 0.63
C GLY A 145 8.45 5.15 0.42
N ILE A 146 9.67 4.80 -0.05
CA ILE A 146 10.71 5.77 -0.40
C ILE A 146 10.24 6.68 -1.53
N LEU A 147 9.65 6.13 -2.58
CA LEU A 147 9.18 6.88 -3.73
C LEU A 147 8.02 7.82 -3.39
N ILE A 148 7.07 7.38 -2.55
CA ILE A 148 6.02 8.25 -1.99
C ILE A 148 6.67 9.34 -1.12
N GLY A 149 7.72 9.02 -0.37
CA GLY A 149 8.48 9.97 0.42
C GLY A 149 9.10 11.10 -0.42
N ILE A 150 9.57 10.79 -1.64
CA ILE A 150 10.06 11.79 -2.60
C ILE A 150 8.90 12.67 -3.12
N CYS A 151 7.67 12.16 -3.17
CA CYS A 151 6.50 12.95 -3.57
C CYS A 151 6.15 14.05 -2.55
N PHE A 152 6.50 13.88 -1.27
CA PHE A 152 6.24 14.88 -0.23
C PHE A 152 6.88 16.25 -0.54
N PRO A 153 8.21 16.38 -0.76
CA PRO A 153 8.80 17.66 -1.14
C PRO A 153 8.28 18.15 -2.50
N ILE A 154 7.93 17.27 -3.45
CA ILE A 154 7.34 17.68 -4.74
C ILE A 154 6.04 18.46 -4.51
N ILE A 155 5.16 17.97 -3.64
CA ILE A 155 3.89 18.66 -3.32
C ILE A 155 4.14 20.00 -2.62
N LEU A 156 5.18 20.12 -1.82
CA LEU A 156 5.51 21.36 -1.10
C LEU A 156 6.12 22.43 -2.00
N TYR A 157 6.95 22.03 -2.98
CA TYR A 157 7.74 22.97 -3.79
C TYR A 157 7.21 23.16 -5.22
N LEU A 158 6.29 22.32 -5.71
CA LEU A 158 5.61 22.50 -7.00
C LEU A 158 4.10 22.75 -6.76
N PRO A 159 3.66 24.01 -6.59
CA PRO A 159 2.28 24.32 -6.24
C PRO A 159 1.25 23.99 -7.33
N ASP A 160 1.64 24.08 -8.61
CA ASP A 160 0.68 23.96 -9.73
C ASP A 160 0.48 22.53 -10.22
N TYR A 161 1.51 21.67 -10.13
CA TYR A 161 1.50 20.31 -10.69
C TYR A 161 2.02 19.23 -9.74
N GLY A 162 2.40 19.62 -8.52
CA GLY A 162 3.02 18.71 -7.56
C GLY A 162 2.07 17.60 -7.12
N SER A 163 0.76 17.86 -7.07
CA SER A 163 -0.22 16.83 -6.73
C SER A 163 -0.35 15.84 -7.87
N THR A 164 -0.60 16.28 -9.11
CA THR A 164 -0.74 15.38 -10.27
C THR A 164 0.50 14.54 -10.49
N ALA A 165 1.69 15.15 -10.48
CA ALA A 165 2.96 14.43 -10.63
C ALA A 165 3.10 13.35 -9.56
N SER A 166 2.82 13.68 -8.31
CA SER A 166 2.84 12.72 -7.19
C SER A 166 1.81 11.61 -7.39
N GLY A 167 0.58 11.93 -7.77
CA GLY A 167 -0.48 10.94 -8.03
C GLY A 167 -0.07 9.93 -9.09
N ILE A 168 0.52 10.39 -10.19
CA ILE A 168 1.04 9.54 -11.27
C ILE A 168 2.17 8.66 -10.75
N VAL A 169 3.13 9.22 -10.03
CA VAL A 169 4.28 8.48 -9.48
C VAL A 169 3.81 7.40 -8.52
N ILE A 170 2.90 7.71 -7.59
CA ILE A 170 2.37 6.76 -6.61
C ILE A 170 1.59 5.64 -7.33
N ALA A 171 0.71 6.00 -8.26
CA ALA A 171 -0.07 5.02 -9.03
C ALA A 171 0.84 4.10 -9.86
N ALA A 172 1.85 4.66 -10.54
CA ALA A 172 2.83 3.90 -11.31
C ALA A 172 3.63 2.95 -10.41
N ALA A 173 4.04 3.40 -9.22
CA ALA A 173 4.76 2.57 -8.26
C ALA A 173 3.94 1.34 -7.85
N LEU A 174 2.67 1.55 -7.48
CA LEU A 174 1.75 0.48 -7.11
C LEU A 174 1.47 -0.45 -8.29
N PHE A 175 1.32 0.09 -9.49
CA PHE A 175 1.12 -0.70 -10.71
C PHE A 175 2.34 -1.57 -11.03
N VAL A 176 3.55 -1.04 -10.91
CA VAL A 176 4.81 -1.79 -11.08
C VAL A 176 4.90 -2.91 -10.06
N VAL A 177 4.60 -2.65 -8.78
CA VAL A 177 4.57 -3.70 -7.75
C VAL A 177 3.48 -4.74 -8.06
N ALA A 178 2.33 -4.33 -8.61
CA ALA A 178 1.28 -5.26 -9.02
C ALA A 178 1.73 -6.20 -10.15
N LEU A 179 2.46 -5.68 -11.14
CA LEU A 179 2.93 -6.48 -12.29
C LEU A 179 4.15 -7.34 -11.95
N TYR A 180 5.17 -6.74 -11.34
CA TYR A 180 6.49 -7.35 -11.13
C TYR A 180 6.67 -7.96 -9.75
N GLY A 181 5.82 -7.61 -8.78
CA GLY A 181 5.84 -8.22 -7.45
C GLY A 181 5.54 -9.73 -7.46
N GLY A 182 5.22 -10.33 -8.61
CA GLY A 182 5.00 -11.77 -8.73
C GLY A 182 6.03 -12.55 -9.51
N GLY A 183 7.20 -11.98 -9.82
CA GLY A 183 8.22 -12.63 -10.61
C GLY A 183 9.61 -12.53 -9.99
N LYS A 184 10.18 -13.71 -9.70
CA LYS A 184 11.59 -14.00 -9.40
C LYS A 184 12.13 -13.48 -8.06
N SER A 185 12.12 -14.36 -7.07
CA SER A 185 13.13 -14.38 -6.02
C SER A 185 13.62 -15.82 -5.83
N ASP A 186 14.00 -16.47 -6.93
CA ASP A 186 14.79 -17.71 -6.92
C ASP A 186 15.70 -17.65 -8.17
N ALA A 187 17.00 -17.87 -7.97
CA ALA A 187 18.10 -17.82 -8.93
C ALA A 187 18.81 -16.45 -9.12
N THR A 188 19.46 -15.96 -8.06
CA THR A 188 20.90 -15.61 -8.07
C THR A 188 21.33 -15.12 -6.68
N ASP A 189 22.43 -15.71 -6.22
CA ASP A 189 23.28 -15.42 -5.04
C ASP A 189 22.96 -16.19 -3.74
#